data_AF-A0A519NXN8-F1
#
_entry.id   AF-A0A519NXN8-F1
#
_cell.length_a   1.000
_cell.length_b   1.000
_cell.length_c   1.000
_cell.angle_alpha   90.00
_cell.angle_beta   90.00
_cell.angle_gamma   90.00
#
_symmetry.space_group_name_H-M   'P 1'
#
loop_
_entity.id
_entity.type
_entity.pdbx_description
1 polymer ?
#
loop_
_entity_poly.entity_id
_entity_poly.type
_entity_poly.pdbx_seq_one_letter_code
_entity_poly.pdbx_strand_id
1 'polypeptide(L)'
;MSRTATKFTAFIAAAALNAVNFVAVLLTLPESRRERTPLTPKAFNPFAALHGALKLRRLGPLLVIMGLLALIGQVGAAVWVLYTADRYGWSVQLVGLSLALFGLAHAGAQAFVPGPMIKRFGERRTAIIAMSVDAVAYVSVGLATQGWILLAMTPVFCIGGIAMPALQAMMTREVGEDEQGQLQGNLAALNSLAGIVGPAGFALLYAATKDVWPGLVWAAGASLYLLCVPPLVVHMRRSRATGAPA
;
A
#
# COMPACT_ATOMS: atom_id res chain seq x y z
N MET A 1 -22.08 27.37 16.24
CA MET A 1 -21.40 26.47 17.23
C MET A 1 -21.54 24.96 16.94
N SER A 2 -22.35 24.49 15.98
CA SER A 2 -22.56 23.03 15.77
C SER A 2 -21.47 22.31 14.95
N ARG A 3 -20.74 22.97 14.05
CA ARG A 3 -19.72 22.32 13.19
C ARG A 3 -18.43 21.92 13.93
N THR A 4 -18.13 22.52 15.08
CA THR A 4 -16.93 22.20 15.86
C THR A 4 -17.17 20.95 16.73
N ALA A 5 -18.38 20.79 17.27
CA ALA A 5 -18.74 19.65 18.10
C ALA A 5 -18.65 18.31 17.33
N THR A 6 -19.13 18.27 16.09
CA THR A 6 -19.08 17.06 15.23
C THR A 6 -17.65 16.62 14.90
N LYS A 7 -16.70 17.56 14.80
CA LYS A 7 -15.28 17.24 14.56
C LYS A 7 -14.66 16.53 15.77
N PHE A 8 -14.97 16.98 16.98
CA PHE A 8 -14.44 16.37 18.21
C PHE A 8 -15.02 14.97 18.47
N THR A 9 -16.27 14.71 18.08
CA THR A 9 -16.89 13.39 18.29
C THR A 9 -16.11 12.26 17.61
N ALA A 10 -15.61 12.48 16.39
CA ALA A 10 -14.81 11.48 15.67
C ALA A 10 -13.47 11.19 16.38
N PHE A 11 -12.79 12.24 16.88
CA PHE A 11 -11.52 12.07 17.61
C PHE A 11 -11.72 11.39 18.96
N ILE A 12 -12.78 11.75 19.70
CA ILE A 12 -13.11 11.12 20.99
C ILE A 12 -13.47 9.65 20.78
N ALA A 13 -14.25 9.33 19.75
CA ALA A 13 -14.58 7.94 19.41
C ALA A 13 -13.32 7.13 19.04
N ALA A 14 -12.42 7.71 18.23
CA ALA A 14 -11.15 7.07 17.89
C ALA A 14 -10.24 6.87 19.12
N ALA A 15 -10.22 7.83 20.05
CA ALA A 15 -9.47 7.72 21.31
C ALA A 15 -10.04 6.62 22.21
N ALA A 16 -11.36 6.55 22.36
CA ALA A 16 -12.03 5.51 23.13
C ALA A 16 -11.75 4.12 22.56
N LEU A 17 -11.85 3.94 21.24
CA LEU A 17 -11.52 2.67 20.58
C LEU A 17 -10.05 2.27 20.79
N ASN A 18 -9.13 3.22 20.70
CA ASN A 18 -7.71 2.96 20.98
C ASN A 18 -7.45 2.62 22.45
N ALA A 19 -8.15 3.24 23.39
CA ALA A 19 -8.02 2.93 24.82
C ALA A 19 -8.53 1.51 25.12
N VAL A 20 -9.65 1.10 24.51
CA VAL A 20 -10.15 -0.27 24.61
C VAL A 20 -9.13 -1.26 24.02
N ASN A 21 -8.58 -0.95 22.84
CA ASN A 21 -7.53 -1.78 22.23
C ASN A 21 -6.29 -1.89 23.13
N PHE A 22 -5.84 -0.78 23.73
CA PHE A 22 -4.70 -0.74 24.65
C PHE A 22 -4.93 -1.62 25.88
N VAL A 23 -6.09 -1.50 26.53
CA VAL A 23 -6.44 -2.34 27.69
C VAL A 23 -6.53 -3.80 27.29
N ALA A 24 -7.15 -4.12 26.15
CA ALA A 24 -7.23 -5.49 25.65
C ALA A 24 -5.84 -6.09 25.42
N VAL A 25 -4.93 -5.35 24.76
CA VAL A 25 -3.54 -5.74 24.52
C VAL A 25 -2.80 -5.97 25.84
N LEU A 26 -2.90 -5.05 26.80
CA LEU A 26 -2.25 -5.16 28.12
C LEU A 26 -2.67 -6.42 28.89
N LEU A 27 -3.93 -6.83 28.74
CA LEU A 27 -4.48 -7.98 29.46
C LEU A 27 -4.28 -9.31 28.73
N THR A 28 -4.15 -9.31 27.39
CA THR A 28 -4.16 -10.55 26.58
C THR A 28 -2.81 -10.95 25.99
N LEU A 29 -1.91 -10.00 25.72
CA LEU A 29 -0.64 -10.30 25.04
C LEU A 29 0.47 -10.62 26.04
N PRO A 30 1.07 -11.83 26.00
CA PRO A 30 2.24 -12.16 26.80
C PRO A 30 3.48 -11.39 26.32
N GLU A 31 4.45 -11.20 27.23
CA GLU A 31 5.73 -10.58 26.90
C GLU A 31 6.43 -11.37 25.78
N SER A 32 6.61 -10.72 24.63
CA SER A 32 7.13 -11.37 23.41
C SER A 32 8.66 -11.31 23.32
N ARG A 33 9.31 -10.38 24.03
CA ARG A 33 10.77 -10.30 24.06
C ARG A 33 11.37 -11.25 25.08
N ARG A 34 11.98 -12.34 24.59
CA ARG A 34 12.78 -13.27 25.41
C ARG A 34 14.16 -12.71 25.76
N GLU A 35 14.75 -11.88 24.89
CA GLU A 35 16.07 -11.29 25.09
C GLU A 35 16.02 -9.76 25.06
N ARG A 36 16.62 -9.12 26.07
CA ARG A 36 16.72 -7.67 26.17
C ARG A 36 18.02 -7.20 25.53
N THR A 37 17.98 -6.86 24.25
CA THR A 37 19.12 -6.20 23.60
C THR A 37 19.26 -4.77 24.15
N PRO A 38 20.44 -4.36 24.64
CA PRO A 38 20.64 -3.01 25.14
C PRO A 38 20.40 -1.98 24.03
N LEU A 39 19.61 -0.94 24.35
CA LEU A 39 19.33 0.16 23.43
C LEU A 39 20.62 0.91 23.15
N THR A 40 21.16 0.72 21.95
CA THR A 40 22.32 1.48 21.47
C THR A 40 21.84 2.73 20.75
N PRO A 41 22.49 3.89 20.92
CA PRO A 41 22.14 5.13 20.20
C PRO A 41 22.11 4.96 18.68
N LYS A 42 22.90 4.03 18.13
CA LYS A 42 22.90 3.66 16.71
C LYS A 42 21.57 3.06 16.23
N ALA A 43 20.76 2.48 17.11
CA ALA A 43 19.43 1.93 16.78
C ALA A 43 18.41 3.02 16.39
N PHE A 44 18.65 4.28 16.78
CA PHE A 44 17.78 5.41 16.44
C PHE A 44 18.12 6.06 15.09
N ASN A 45 19.11 5.55 14.34
CA ASN A 45 19.46 6.12 13.05
C ASN A 45 18.50 5.65 11.94
N PRO A 46 17.63 6.53 11.38
CA PRO A 46 16.67 6.14 10.35
C PRO A 46 17.34 5.67 9.05
N PHE A 47 18.56 6.12 8.76
CA PHE A 47 19.32 5.69 7.59
C PHE A 47 19.98 4.31 7.77
N ALA A 48 20.11 3.83 9.01
CA ALA A 48 20.58 2.47 9.27
C ALA A 48 19.55 1.43 8.82
N ALA A 49 18.25 1.75 8.87
CA ALA A 49 17.20 0.91 8.28
C ALA A 49 17.34 0.86 6.74
N LEU A 50 17.57 1.99 6.07
CA LEU A 50 17.83 2.00 4.62
C LEU A 50 19.08 1.18 4.24
N HIS A 51 20.16 1.28 5.02
CA HIS A 51 21.34 0.43 4.84
C HIS A 51 21.07 -1.05 5.16
N GLY A 52 20.15 -1.34 6.08
CA GLY A 52 19.66 -2.69 6.37
C GLY A 52 18.95 -3.33 5.17
N ALA A 53 18.22 -2.54 4.37
CA ALA A 53 17.65 -3.00 3.11
C ALA A 53 18.73 -3.45 2.10
N LEU A 54 19.89 -2.79 2.10
CA LEU A 54 21.05 -3.20 1.27
C LEU A 54 21.70 -4.50 1.76
N LYS A 55 21.55 -4.85 3.05
CA LYS A 55 22.05 -6.13 3.60
C LYS A 55 21.21 -7.33 3.14
N LEU A 56 19.90 -7.14 2.97
CA LEU A 56 19.00 -8.14 2.37
C LEU A 56 19.08 -8.11 0.83
N ARG A 57 20.29 -8.06 0.27
CA ARG A 57 20.55 -7.91 -1.17
C ARG A 57 19.88 -9.00 -2.02
N ARG A 58 19.60 -10.17 -1.43
CA ARG A 58 18.82 -11.26 -2.04
C ARG A 58 17.38 -10.86 -2.36
N LEU A 59 16.74 -10.10 -1.47
CA LEU A 59 15.38 -9.57 -1.60
C LEU A 59 15.28 -8.30 -2.44
N GLY A 60 16.41 -7.76 -2.91
CA GLY A 60 16.48 -6.47 -3.62
C GLY A 60 15.37 -6.26 -4.67
N PRO A 61 15.10 -7.21 -5.57
CA PRO A 61 14.02 -7.06 -6.54
C PRO A 61 12.62 -6.93 -5.91
N LEU A 62 12.31 -7.71 -4.87
CA LEU A 62 11.01 -7.65 -4.17
C LEU A 62 10.86 -6.34 -3.38
N LEU A 63 11.94 -5.86 -2.76
CA LEU A 63 11.97 -4.57 -2.07
C LEU A 63 11.75 -3.39 -3.03
N VAL A 64 12.31 -3.46 -4.25
CA VAL A 64 12.06 -2.46 -5.29
C VAL A 64 10.58 -2.48 -5.71
N ILE A 65 10.00 -3.66 -5.94
CA ILE A 65 8.58 -3.77 -6.27
C ILE A 65 7.72 -3.18 -5.13
N MET A 66 8.03 -3.50 -3.87
CA MET A 66 7.32 -2.92 -2.72
C MET A 66 7.41 -1.41 -2.65
N GLY A 67 8.59 -0.84 -2.88
CA GLY A 67 8.76 0.61 -2.94
C GLY A 67 7.93 1.26 -4.06
N LEU A 68 7.89 0.63 -5.23
CA LEU A 68 7.06 1.08 -6.35
C LEU A 68 5.56 0.99 -6.02
N LEU A 69 5.10 -0.12 -5.43
CA LEU A 69 3.71 -0.28 -5.00
C LEU A 69 3.33 0.71 -3.90
N ALA A 70 4.23 0.97 -2.95
CA ALA A 70 4.04 1.98 -1.92
C ALA A 70 3.87 3.37 -2.53
N LEU A 71 4.67 3.70 -3.55
CA LEU A 71 4.57 4.97 -4.28
C LEU A 71 3.26 5.05 -5.07
N ILE A 72 2.91 4.01 -5.84
CA ILE A 72 1.66 3.94 -6.60
C ILE A 72 0.45 4.14 -5.69
N GLY A 73 0.45 3.51 -4.51
CA GLY A 73 -0.62 3.68 -3.52
C GLY A 73 -0.83 5.13 -3.06
N GLN A 74 0.17 6.01 -3.23
CA GLN A 74 0.02 7.44 -2.91
C GLN A 74 -0.76 8.23 -3.95
N VAL A 75 -0.95 7.72 -5.17
CA VAL A 75 -1.70 8.43 -6.22
C VAL A 75 -3.11 8.73 -5.74
N GLY A 76 -3.86 7.70 -5.33
CA GLY A 76 -5.22 7.86 -4.83
C GLY A 76 -5.28 8.75 -3.58
N ALA A 77 -4.37 8.55 -2.62
CA ALA A 77 -4.32 9.36 -1.41
C ALA A 77 -4.08 10.85 -1.70
N ALA A 78 -3.25 11.16 -2.70
CA ALA A 78 -2.89 12.53 -3.05
C ALA A 78 -3.95 13.24 -3.88
N VAL A 79 -4.57 12.55 -4.84
CA VAL A 79 -5.37 13.21 -5.87
C VAL A 79 -6.85 12.85 -5.88
N TRP A 80 -7.33 11.82 -5.17
CA TRP A 80 -8.73 11.36 -5.29
C TRP A 80 -9.75 12.47 -5.05
N VAL A 81 -9.58 13.23 -3.97
CA VAL A 81 -10.48 14.33 -3.62
C VAL A 81 -10.46 15.43 -4.67
N LEU A 82 -9.27 15.83 -5.14
CA LEU A 82 -9.09 16.87 -6.15
C LEU A 82 -9.66 16.43 -7.51
N TYR A 83 -9.29 15.22 -7.96
CA TYR A 83 -9.70 14.63 -9.22
C TYR A 83 -11.22 14.50 -9.33
N THR A 84 -11.88 13.99 -8.29
CA THR A 84 -13.33 13.77 -8.31
C THR A 84 -14.13 15.07 -8.20
N ALA A 85 -13.62 16.05 -7.45
CA ALA A 85 -14.21 17.39 -7.39
C ALA A 85 -14.07 18.12 -8.74
N ASP A 86 -12.87 18.18 -9.30
CA ASP A 86 -12.58 18.93 -10.53
C ASP A 86 -13.26 18.30 -11.76
N ARG A 87 -13.19 16.96 -11.90
CA ARG A 87 -13.66 16.27 -13.12
C ARG A 87 -15.15 15.98 -13.13
N TYR A 88 -15.74 15.65 -11.97
CA TYR A 88 -17.12 15.18 -11.88
C TYR A 88 -18.02 16.08 -11.03
N GLY A 89 -17.49 17.17 -10.46
CA GLY A 89 -18.25 18.07 -9.59
C GLY A 89 -18.75 17.39 -8.31
N TRP A 90 -18.04 16.36 -7.83
CA TRP A 90 -18.46 15.64 -6.63
C TRP A 90 -18.49 16.55 -5.41
N SER A 91 -19.59 16.48 -4.67
CA SER A 91 -19.70 17.16 -3.38
C SER A 91 -18.79 16.49 -2.35
N VAL A 92 -18.38 17.25 -1.31
CA VAL A 92 -17.56 16.74 -0.20
C VAL A 92 -18.22 15.50 0.45
N GLN A 93 -19.55 15.48 0.53
CA GLN A 93 -20.31 14.34 1.05
C GLN A 93 -20.12 13.09 0.18
N LEU A 94 -20.22 13.23 -1.14
CA LEU A 94 -20.07 12.10 -2.07
C LEU A 94 -18.62 11.57 -2.05
N VAL A 95 -17.63 12.47 -2.00
CA VAL A 95 -16.22 12.08 -1.84
C VAL A 95 -16.03 11.29 -0.53
N GLY A 96 -16.54 11.80 0.59
CA GLY A 96 -16.45 11.13 1.89
C GLY A 96 -17.12 9.75 1.90
N LEU A 97 -18.32 9.63 1.31
CA LEU A 97 -19.02 8.36 1.16
C LEU A 97 -18.26 7.38 0.26
N SER A 98 -17.65 7.86 -0.83
CA SER A 98 -16.85 7.02 -1.72
C SER A 98 -15.63 6.42 -1.02
N LEU A 99 -14.94 7.23 -0.20
CA LEU A 99 -13.77 6.78 0.57
C LEU A 99 -14.18 5.83 1.70
N ALA A 100 -15.32 6.06 2.34
CA ALA A 100 -15.86 5.15 3.35
C ALA A 100 -16.23 3.79 2.74
N LEU A 101 -16.92 3.79 1.60
CA LEU A 101 -17.25 2.58 0.84
C LEU A 101 -15.99 1.83 0.42
N PHE A 102 -15.02 2.54 -0.16
CA PHE A 102 -13.73 1.98 -0.54
C PHE A 102 -13.01 1.36 0.66
N GLY A 103 -12.92 2.08 1.79
CA GLY A 103 -12.27 1.60 3.00
C GLY A 103 -12.90 0.32 3.56
N LEU A 104 -14.24 0.26 3.62
CA LEU A 104 -14.97 -0.93 4.07
C LEU A 104 -14.77 -2.12 3.14
N ALA A 105 -14.93 -1.89 1.83
CA ALA A 105 -14.74 -2.94 0.82
C ALA A 105 -13.29 -3.45 0.81
N HIS A 106 -12.32 -2.53 0.90
CA HIS A 106 -10.90 -2.86 0.93
C HIS A 106 -10.54 -3.61 2.22
N ALA A 107 -11.01 -3.20 3.39
CA ALA A 107 -10.80 -3.92 4.64
C ALA A 107 -11.37 -5.35 4.58
N GLY A 108 -12.60 -5.51 4.07
CA GLY A 108 -13.19 -6.82 3.85
C GLY A 108 -12.38 -7.66 2.86
N ALA A 109 -11.96 -7.09 1.74
CA ALA A 109 -11.13 -7.80 0.77
C ALA A 109 -9.79 -8.24 1.36
N GLN A 110 -9.10 -7.38 2.11
CA GLN A 110 -7.84 -7.71 2.77
C GLN A 110 -7.99 -8.81 3.81
N ALA A 111 -9.13 -8.88 4.51
CA ALA A 111 -9.39 -9.92 5.49
C ALA A 111 -9.64 -11.30 4.85
N PHE A 112 -10.36 -11.35 3.72
CA PHE A 112 -10.89 -12.61 3.20
C PHE A 112 -10.25 -13.11 1.91
N VAL A 113 -9.63 -12.24 1.10
CA VAL A 113 -9.24 -12.57 -0.27
C VAL A 113 -7.77 -13.02 -0.42
N PRO A 114 -6.77 -12.42 0.28
CA PRO A 114 -5.37 -12.81 0.12
C PRO A 114 -5.12 -14.30 0.36
N GLY A 115 -5.65 -14.87 1.45
CA GLY A 115 -5.45 -16.28 1.80
C GLY A 115 -5.90 -17.25 0.71
N PRO A 116 -7.19 -17.23 0.30
CA PRO A 116 -7.68 -18.07 -0.79
C PRO A 116 -6.95 -17.86 -2.13
N MET A 117 -6.63 -16.61 -2.50
CA MET A 117 -5.90 -16.34 -3.73
C MET A 117 -4.49 -16.93 -3.71
N ILE A 118 -3.73 -16.70 -2.63
CA ILE A 118 -2.39 -17.25 -2.46
C ILE A 118 -2.43 -18.77 -2.46
N LYS A 119 -3.41 -19.39 -1.79
CA LYS A 119 -3.56 -20.85 -1.75
C LYS A 119 -3.90 -21.46 -3.11
N ARG A 120 -4.64 -20.74 -3.96
CA ARG A 120 -5.07 -21.19 -5.29
C ARG A 120 -4.02 -20.94 -6.39
N PHE A 121 -3.37 -19.78 -6.38
CA PHE A 121 -2.49 -19.35 -7.46
C PHE A 121 -1.01 -19.34 -7.08
N GLY A 122 -0.68 -19.43 -5.79
CA GLY A 122 0.65 -19.16 -5.26
C GLY A 122 0.87 -17.65 -5.04
N GLU A 123 1.83 -17.31 -4.19
CA GLU A 123 2.13 -15.92 -3.81
C GLU A 123 2.54 -15.09 -5.04
N ARG A 124 3.44 -15.64 -5.86
CA ARG A 124 3.97 -14.96 -7.04
C ARG A 124 2.91 -14.67 -8.09
N ARG A 125 2.07 -15.64 -8.46
CA ARG A 125 1.02 -15.40 -9.47
C ARG A 125 -0.05 -14.48 -8.91
N THR A 126 -0.36 -14.58 -7.62
CA THR A 126 -1.29 -13.65 -6.94
C THR A 126 -0.79 -12.22 -7.04
N ALA A 127 0.49 -11.96 -6.76
CA ALA A 127 1.08 -10.64 -6.91
C ALA A 127 0.97 -10.11 -8.35
N ILE A 128 1.31 -10.93 -9.36
CA ILE A 128 1.23 -10.55 -10.78
C ILE A 128 -0.21 -10.22 -11.19
N ILE A 129 -1.17 -11.07 -10.81
CA ILE A 129 -2.59 -10.86 -11.12
C ILE A 129 -3.08 -9.57 -10.46
N ALA A 130 -2.82 -9.38 -9.16
CA ALA A 130 -3.23 -8.19 -8.43
C ALA A 130 -2.65 -6.92 -9.07
N MET A 131 -1.34 -6.88 -9.35
CA MET A 131 -0.70 -5.73 -9.99
C MET A 131 -1.26 -5.44 -11.39
N SER A 132 -1.56 -6.48 -12.17
CA SER A 132 -2.14 -6.33 -13.52
C SER A 132 -3.56 -5.79 -13.45
N VAL A 133 -4.36 -6.31 -12.53
CA VAL A 133 -5.75 -5.86 -12.27
C VAL A 133 -5.75 -4.41 -11.80
N ASP A 134 -4.83 -4.04 -10.90
CA ASP A 134 -4.72 -2.66 -10.42
C ASP A 134 -4.28 -1.70 -11.52
N ALA A 135 -3.30 -2.08 -12.36
CA ALA A 135 -2.90 -1.28 -13.50
C ALA A 135 -4.08 -1.01 -14.46
N VAL A 136 -4.92 -2.02 -14.73
CA VAL A 136 -6.15 -1.86 -15.52
C VAL A 136 -7.15 -0.94 -14.83
N ALA A 137 -7.29 -1.01 -13.50
CA ALA A 137 -8.15 -0.11 -12.74
C ALA A 137 -7.70 1.35 -12.85
N TYR A 138 -6.39 1.62 -12.73
CA TYR A 138 -5.83 2.95 -12.90
C TYR A 138 -6.09 3.51 -14.31
N VAL A 139 -5.86 2.71 -15.36
CA VAL A 139 -6.16 3.12 -16.73
C VAL A 139 -7.65 3.41 -16.90
N SER A 140 -8.50 2.54 -16.36
CA SER A 140 -9.96 2.70 -16.42
C SER A 140 -10.43 3.99 -15.73
N VAL A 141 -9.86 4.32 -14.57
CA VAL A 141 -10.15 5.57 -13.86
C VAL A 141 -9.65 6.80 -14.63
N GLY A 142 -8.46 6.75 -15.24
CA GLY A 142 -7.93 7.84 -16.05
C GLY A 142 -8.74 8.12 -17.32
N LEU A 143 -9.39 7.09 -17.88
CA LEU A 143 -10.24 7.19 -19.06
C LEU A 143 -11.73 7.39 -18.72
N ALA A 144 -12.13 7.25 -17.46
CA ALA A 144 -13.53 7.30 -17.06
C ALA A 144 -14.15 8.66 -17.41
N THR A 145 -15.26 8.61 -18.14
CA THR A 145 -16.07 9.80 -18.52
C THR A 145 -17.15 10.11 -17.49
N GLN A 146 -17.57 9.12 -16.70
CA GLN A 146 -18.64 9.25 -15.71
C GLN A 146 -18.14 8.85 -14.31
N GLY A 147 -18.47 9.65 -13.30
CA GLY A 147 -17.95 9.46 -11.94
C GLY A 147 -18.37 8.13 -11.30
N TRP A 148 -19.55 7.59 -11.60
CA TRP A 148 -19.99 6.32 -11.02
C TRP A 148 -19.07 5.13 -11.39
N ILE A 149 -18.33 5.24 -12.51
CA ILE A 149 -17.36 4.22 -12.94
C ILE A 149 -16.29 4.03 -11.87
N LEU A 150 -15.86 5.11 -11.19
CA LEU A 150 -14.88 5.04 -10.10
C LEU A 150 -15.40 4.18 -8.94
N LEU A 151 -16.68 4.32 -8.60
CA LEU A 151 -17.32 3.50 -7.55
C LEU A 151 -17.41 2.03 -7.99
N ALA A 152 -17.76 1.79 -9.26
CA ALA A 152 -17.83 0.45 -9.84
C ALA A 152 -16.45 -0.24 -9.92
N MET A 153 -15.35 0.53 -9.97
CA MET A 153 -13.98 0.00 -9.93
C MET A 153 -13.51 -0.40 -8.52
N THR A 154 -14.29 -0.11 -7.45
CA THR A 154 -13.92 -0.46 -6.07
C THR A 154 -13.50 -1.93 -5.90
N PRO A 155 -14.27 -2.94 -6.36
CA PRO A 155 -13.86 -4.35 -6.23
C PRO A 155 -12.55 -4.66 -6.97
N VAL A 156 -12.29 -3.97 -8.08
CA VAL A 156 -11.08 -4.15 -8.90
C VAL A 156 -9.85 -3.65 -8.12
N PHE A 157 -9.94 -2.46 -7.53
CA PHE A 157 -8.90 -1.93 -6.63
C PHE A 157 -8.70 -2.79 -5.38
N CYS A 158 -9.78 -3.36 -4.83
CA CYS A 158 -9.68 -4.28 -3.69
C CYS A 158 -8.85 -5.53 -4.03
N ILE A 159 -8.99 -6.07 -5.24
CA ILE A 159 -8.16 -7.18 -5.73
C ILE A 159 -6.73 -6.69 -5.99
N GLY A 160 -6.57 -5.49 -6.55
CA GLY A 160 -5.28 -4.86 -6.79
C GLY A 160 -4.43 -4.70 -5.53
N GLY A 161 -5.06 -4.33 -4.42
CA GLY A 161 -4.43 -4.18 -3.10
C GLY A 161 -3.84 -5.46 -2.50
N ILE A 162 -4.07 -6.63 -3.10
CA ILE A 162 -3.57 -7.93 -2.61
C ILE A 162 -2.10 -8.15 -3.00
N ALA A 163 -1.57 -7.35 -3.93
CA ALA A 163 -0.16 -7.46 -4.36
C ALA A 163 0.81 -7.32 -3.18
N MET A 164 0.57 -6.36 -2.27
CA MET A 164 1.41 -6.14 -1.09
C MET A 164 1.47 -7.36 -0.16
N PRO A 165 0.36 -7.88 0.40
CA PRO A 165 0.44 -9.04 1.29
C PRO A 165 1.02 -10.29 0.60
N ALA A 166 0.77 -10.48 -0.70
CA ALA A 166 1.37 -11.60 -1.45
C ALA A 166 2.89 -11.48 -1.55
N LEU A 167 3.42 -10.30 -1.90
CA LEU A 167 4.86 -10.04 -1.95
C LEU A 167 5.50 -10.08 -0.56
N GLN A 168 4.78 -9.61 0.48
CA GLN A 168 5.25 -9.67 1.86
C GLN A 168 5.40 -11.13 2.31
N ALA A 169 4.43 -11.99 2.00
CA ALA A 169 4.51 -13.42 2.30
C ALA A 169 5.74 -14.08 1.65
N MET A 170 6.03 -13.77 0.38
CA MET A 170 7.24 -14.25 -0.32
C MET A 170 8.51 -13.86 0.42
N MET A 171 8.66 -12.57 0.76
CA MET A 171 9.87 -12.08 1.45
C MET A 171 10.02 -12.68 2.84
N THR A 172 8.92 -12.84 3.60
CA THR A 172 8.97 -13.41 4.95
C THR A 172 9.37 -14.88 4.96
N ARG A 173 9.11 -15.61 3.86
CA ARG A 173 9.55 -17.02 3.71
C ARG A 173 11.03 -17.14 3.32
N GLU A 174 11.61 -16.08 2.76
CA GLU A 174 13.02 -16.02 2.36
C GLU A 174 13.94 -15.48 3.46
N VAL A 175 13.43 -15.19 4.66
CA VAL A 175 14.22 -14.66 5.80
C VAL A 175 14.02 -15.51 7.05
N GLY A 176 15.08 -15.62 7.85
CA GLY A 176 15.00 -16.26 9.16
C GLY A 176 14.24 -15.40 10.19
N GLU A 177 13.89 -15.98 11.33
CA GLU A 177 13.21 -15.27 12.43
C GLU A 177 13.99 -14.03 12.90
N ASP A 178 15.32 -14.15 12.99
CA ASP A 178 16.23 -13.06 13.38
C ASP A 178 16.25 -11.88 12.40
N GLU A 179 15.84 -12.11 11.15
CA GLU A 179 15.83 -11.11 10.08
C GLU A 179 14.44 -10.49 9.86
N GLN A 180 13.37 -11.03 10.48
CA GLN A 180 12.00 -10.53 10.28
C GLN A 180 11.83 -9.08 10.73
N GLY A 181 12.39 -8.71 11.90
CA GLY A 181 12.33 -7.34 12.39
C GLY A 181 13.02 -6.35 11.45
N GLN A 182 14.16 -6.76 10.87
CA GLN A 182 14.86 -5.95 9.87
C GLN A 182 14.05 -5.81 8.59
N LEU A 183 13.44 -6.89 8.09
CA LEU A 183 12.56 -6.85 6.92
C LEU A 183 11.39 -5.89 7.14
N GLN A 184 10.69 -5.99 8.27
CA GLN A 184 9.57 -5.09 8.58
C GLN A 184 10.01 -3.62 8.70
N GLY A 185 11.18 -3.37 9.32
CA GLY A 185 11.77 -2.04 9.38
C GLY A 185 12.06 -1.45 7.99
N ASN A 186 12.56 -2.28 7.06
CA ASN A 186 12.82 -1.86 5.68
C ASN A 186 11.51 -1.53 4.93
N LEU A 187 10.48 -2.36 5.08
CA LEU A 187 9.17 -2.11 4.46
C LEU A 187 8.51 -0.85 5.01
N ALA A 188 8.59 -0.63 6.32
CA ALA A 188 8.11 0.60 6.96
C ALA A 188 8.86 1.84 6.44
N ALA A 189 10.19 1.76 6.30
CA ALA A 189 10.98 2.86 5.76
C ALA A 189 10.62 3.18 4.29
N LEU A 190 10.41 2.16 3.45
CA LEU A 190 9.95 2.35 2.06
C LEU A 190 8.58 3.03 2.00
N ASN A 191 7.62 2.59 2.84
CA ASN A 191 6.31 3.21 2.93
C ASN A 191 6.38 4.66 3.40
N SER A 192 7.23 4.96 4.40
CA SER A 192 7.44 6.34 4.86
C SER A 192 8.04 7.24 3.77
N LEU A 193 9.03 6.74 3.03
CA LEU A 193 9.63 7.49 1.93
C LEU A 193 8.61 7.76 0.82
N ALA A 194 7.83 6.74 0.45
CA ALA A 194 6.72 6.91 -0.48
C ALA A 194 5.69 7.93 0.04
N GLY A 195 5.34 7.89 1.32
CA GLY A 195 4.41 8.85 1.94
C GLY A 195 4.92 10.29 1.99
N ILE A 196 6.22 10.52 1.90
CA ILE A 196 6.81 11.87 1.79
C ILE A 196 6.81 12.33 0.34
N VAL A 197 7.35 11.50 -0.57
CA VAL A 197 7.61 11.90 -1.95
C VAL A 197 6.37 11.78 -2.84
N GLY A 198 5.56 10.76 -2.61
CA GLY A 198 4.39 10.41 -3.42
C GLY A 198 3.34 11.52 -3.43
N PRO A 199 2.82 11.97 -2.27
CA PRO A 199 1.79 13.01 -2.24
C PRO A 199 2.23 14.30 -2.92
N ALA A 200 3.44 14.78 -2.65
CA ALA A 200 3.98 15.97 -3.30
C ALA A 200 4.14 15.76 -4.82
N GLY A 201 4.72 14.64 -5.25
CA GLY A 201 4.94 14.34 -6.65
C GLY A 201 3.65 14.21 -7.47
N PHE A 202 2.69 13.43 -6.98
CA PHE A 202 1.43 13.21 -7.70
C PHE A 202 0.50 14.42 -7.65
N ALA A 203 0.48 15.18 -6.54
CA ALA A 203 -0.27 16.43 -6.49
C ALA A 203 0.27 17.48 -7.47
N LEU A 204 1.60 17.63 -7.56
CA LEU A 204 2.23 18.52 -8.54
C LEU A 204 1.99 18.05 -9.98
N LEU A 205 2.12 16.75 -10.24
CA LEU A 205 1.82 16.17 -11.55
C LEU A 205 0.37 16.44 -11.96
N TYR A 206 -0.58 16.23 -11.04
CA TYR A 206 -1.98 16.52 -11.29
C TYR A 206 -2.22 18.01 -11.54
N ALA A 207 -1.66 18.89 -10.71
CA ALA A 207 -1.78 20.33 -10.89
C ALA A 207 -1.23 20.81 -12.25
N ALA A 208 -0.14 20.22 -12.73
CA ALA A 208 0.47 20.56 -14.02
C ALA A 208 -0.30 19.99 -15.23
N THR A 209 -1.11 18.95 -15.05
CA THR A 209 -1.73 18.20 -16.17
C THR A 209 -3.25 18.30 -16.20
N LYS A 210 -3.90 18.79 -15.13
CA LYS A 210 -5.37 18.85 -15.00
C LYS A 210 -6.05 19.62 -16.14
N ASP A 211 -5.43 20.67 -16.67
CA ASP A 211 -6.06 21.50 -17.72
C ASP A 211 -5.94 20.87 -19.11
N VAL A 212 -5.02 19.91 -19.29
CA VAL A 212 -4.82 19.16 -20.54
C VAL A 212 -5.58 17.84 -20.50
N TRP A 213 -5.29 17.01 -19.49
CA TRP A 213 -5.95 15.74 -19.24
C TRP A 213 -5.87 15.38 -17.75
N PRO A 214 -6.96 15.60 -16.97
CA PRO A 214 -7.00 15.26 -15.55
C PRO A 214 -6.68 13.80 -15.25
N GLY A 215 -6.99 12.89 -16.19
CA GLY A 215 -6.75 11.46 -16.06
C GLY A 215 -5.29 11.04 -16.21
N LEU A 216 -4.40 11.96 -16.63
CA LEU A 216 -2.99 11.67 -16.88
C LEU A 216 -2.28 11.17 -15.62
N VAL A 217 -2.60 11.70 -14.44
CA VAL A 217 -2.02 11.25 -13.17
C VAL A 217 -2.27 9.76 -12.90
N TRP A 218 -3.45 9.25 -13.29
CA TRP A 218 -3.80 7.84 -13.18
C TRP A 218 -3.06 6.99 -14.22
N ALA A 219 -2.93 7.48 -15.45
CA ALA A 219 -2.11 6.84 -16.48
C ALA A 219 -0.63 6.79 -16.10
N ALA A 220 -0.10 7.84 -15.47
CA ALA A 220 1.25 7.86 -14.92
C ALA A 220 1.41 6.82 -13.80
N GLY A 221 0.45 6.73 -12.87
CA GLY A 221 0.40 5.65 -11.87
C GLY A 221 0.40 4.26 -12.51
N ALA A 222 -0.41 4.04 -13.55
CA ALA A 222 -0.44 2.79 -14.30
C ALA A 222 0.91 2.48 -14.96
N SER A 223 1.61 3.48 -15.49
CA SER A 223 2.92 3.30 -16.13
C SER A 223 4.01 2.85 -15.15
N LEU A 224 3.89 3.19 -13.86
CA LEU A 224 4.83 2.72 -12.83
C LEU A 224 4.74 1.20 -12.61
N TYR A 225 3.60 0.57 -12.89
CA TYR A 225 3.51 -0.89 -12.87
C TYR A 225 4.41 -1.55 -13.91
N LEU A 226 4.70 -0.88 -15.03
CA LEU A 226 5.65 -1.38 -16.03
C LEU A 226 7.08 -1.42 -15.46
N LEU A 227 7.42 -0.50 -14.55
CA LEU A 227 8.72 -0.50 -13.85
C LEU A 227 8.87 -1.65 -12.86
N CYS A 228 7.78 -2.30 -12.47
CA CYS A 228 7.83 -3.52 -11.67
C CYS A 228 8.20 -4.76 -12.50
N VAL A 229 8.10 -4.72 -13.83
CA VAL A 229 8.38 -5.88 -14.71
C VAL A 229 9.87 -6.28 -14.67
N PRO A 230 10.86 -5.39 -14.83
CA PRO A 230 12.26 -5.76 -14.74
C PRO A 230 12.67 -6.45 -13.42
N PRO A 231 12.39 -5.91 -12.22
CA PRO A 231 12.75 -6.58 -10.97
C PRO A 231 12.00 -7.90 -10.79
N LEU A 232 10.75 -7.99 -11.25
CA LEU A 232 10.01 -9.24 -11.25
C LEU A 232 10.74 -10.29 -12.11
N VAL A 233 11.10 -9.97 -13.36
CA VAL A 233 11.85 -10.88 -14.25
C VAL A 233 13.19 -11.30 -13.64
N VAL A 234 13.91 -10.38 -12.99
CA VAL A 234 15.16 -10.70 -12.28
C VAL A 234 14.91 -11.69 -11.15
N HIS A 235 13.88 -11.49 -10.34
CA HIS A 235 13.49 -12.42 -9.28
C HIS A 235 13.10 -13.79 -9.87
N MET A 236 12.34 -13.83 -10.97
CA MET A 236 11.96 -15.07 -11.66
C MET A 236 13.18 -15.86 -12.15
N ARG A 237 14.20 -15.17 -12.69
CA ARG A 237 15.44 -15.81 -13.14
C ARG A 237 16.26 -16.36 -11.97
N ARG A 238 16.34 -15.62 -10.86
CA ARG A 238 17.05 -16.05 -9.66
C ARG A 238 16.40 -17.28 -9.00
N SER A 239 15.08 -17.27 -8.84
CA SER A 239 14.32 -18.40 -8.27
C SER A 239 14.47 -19.69 -9.09
N ARG A 240 14.49 -19.58 -10.43
CA ARG A 240 14.77 -20.73 -11.31
C ARG A 240 16.20 -21.26 -11.18
N ALA A 241 17.19 -20.37 -11.02
CA ALA A 241 18.58 -20.77 -10.88
C ALA A 241 18.89 -21.50 -9.55
N THR A 242 18.11 -21.22 -8.50
CA THR A 242 18.28 -21.83 -7.17
C THR A 242 17.39 -23.05 -6.92
N GLY A 243 16.56 -23.45 -7.89
CA GLY A 243 15.65 -24.61 -7.74
C GLY A 243 14.55 -24.43 -6.69
N ALA A 244 14.28 -23.20 -6.25
CA ALA A 244 13.26 -22.93 -5.24
C ALA A 244 11.84 -23.19 -5.81
N PRO A 245 10.92 -23.79 -5.04
CA PRO A 245 9.56 -24.04 -5.50
C PRO A 245 8.84 -22.74 -5.86
N ALA A 246 8.07 -22.79 -6.96
CA ALA A 246 7.43 -21.66 -7.64
C ALA A 246 6.17 -21.11 -6.94
#